data_AF-A0A8S0H5Z1-F1
#
_entry.id   AF-A0A8S0H5Z1-F1
#
_cell.length_a   1.000
_cell.length_b   1.000
_cell.length_c   1.000
_cell.angle_alpha   90.00
_cell.angle_beta   90.00
_cell.angle_gamma   90.00
#
_symmetry.space_group_name_H-M   'P 1'
#
loop_
_entity.id
_entity.type
_entity.pdbx_description
1 polymer ?
#
loop_
_entity_poly.entity_id
_entity_poly.type
_entity_poly.pdbx_seq_one_letter_code
_entity_poly.pdbx_strand_id
1 'polypeptide(L)'
;MWSLSRALDADRPLHRVAIADAERRLLYISGTTGEVVRDATASERGWNWIGAWLHWLYPLRGIGIDGAWGPIVTYLSLAATLMAVLGLAVGVLRWRFKRTYRNGSHSPYQGFARWHHLGGMLFGVLLITWIFSGLMSMNPWKLFSSAQPLSVAAYQGGPLGALAFPLNAGQVLQRFADDGLQARELEWRMIAGKGYVIGYDGAGRTRIFDMAGDRVQRRFHPAPCSRRPGPSGQGNRCSSNNLPPTTSITTPGNRKA
;
A
#
# COMPACT_ATOMS: atom_id res chain seq x y z
N MET A 1 -13.59 -15.44 -1.56
CA MET A 1 -13.50 -14.11 -0.92
C MET A 1 -12.17 -13.47 -1.26
N TRP A 2 -12.17 -12.21 -1.71
CA TRP A 2 -10.99 -11.53 -2.27
C TRP A 2 -10.32 -10.72 -1.16
N SER A 3 -9.04 -10.97 -0.89
CA SER A 3 -8.24 -10.13 -0.01
C SER A 3 -7.87 -8.84 -0.76
N LEU A 4 -8.70 -7.81 -0.60
CA LEU A 4 -8.47 -6.48 -1.17
C LEU A 4 -7.49 -5.65 -0.32
N SER A 5 -6.64 -6.29 0.49
CA SER A 5 -5.61 -5.57 1.23
C SER A 5 -4.48 -5.19 0.28
N ARG A 6 -4.20 -3.88 0.14
CA ARG A 6 -3.03 -3.39 -0.60
C ARG A 6 -1.70 -3.93 -0.07
N ALA A 7 -1.68 -4.39 1.18
CA ALA A 7 -0.52 -5.04 1.78
C ALA A 7 -0.05 -6.27 0.99
N LEU A 8 -0.96 -6.97 0.31
CA LEU A 8 -0.64 -8.16 -0.51
C LEU A 8 -0.42 -7.81 -1.98
N ASP A 9 -0.39 -6.53 -2.36
CA ASP A 9 -0.21 -6.14 -3.77
C ASP A 9 1.16 -6.62 -4.32
N ALA A 10 2.19 -6.69 -3.47
CA ALA A 10 3.54 -7.14 -3.83
C ALA A 10 3.64 -8.66 -4.10
N ASP A 11 2.74 -9.44 -3.51
CA ASP A 11 2.71 -10.91 -3.59
C ASP A 11 1.76 -11.44 -4.67
N ARG A 12 1.13 -10.53 -5.43
CA ARG A 12 0.22 -10.90 -6.51
C ARG A 12 0.99 -11.38 -7.75
N PRO A 13 0.48 -12.39 -8.48
CA PRO A 13 -0.81 -13.06 -8.28
C PRO A 13 -0.81 -14.03 -7.09
N LEU A 14 -1.89 -14.06 -6.31
CA LEU A 14 -2.01 -14.96 -5.15
C LEU A 14 -2.64 -16.30 -5.57
N HIS A 15 -1.94 -17.40 -5.34
CA HIS A 15 -2.49 -18.75 -5.47
C HIS A 15 -3.27 -19.13 -4.21
N ARG A 16 -4.43 -19.76 -4.38
CA ARG A 16 -5.31 -20.14 -3.27
C ARG A 16 -5.38 -21.65 -3.14
N VAL A 17 -5.01 -22.18 -1.99
CA VAL A 17 -5.06 -23.60 -1.69
C VAL A 17 -6.01 -23.82 -0.52
N ALA A 18 -7.07 -24.59 -0.75
CA ALA A 18 -7.98 -25.02 0.31
C ALA A 18 -7.37 -26.22 1.03
N ILE A 19 -7.25 -26.12 2.35
CA ILE A 19 -6.80 -27.24 3.18
C ILE A 19 -8.04 -27.94 3.74
N ALA A 20 -8.04 -29.27 3.62
CA ALA A 20 -9.05 -30.15 4.20
C ALA A 20 -8.74 -30.42 5.68
N ASP A 21 -8.64 -29.37 6.50
CA ASP A 21 -8.50 -29.45 7.95
C ASP A 21 -9.84 -29.17 8.65
N ALA A 22 -9.89 -29.42 9.96
CA ALA A 22 -11.10 -29.22 10.78
C ALA A 22 -11.62 -27.76 10.71
N GLU A 23 -10.72 -26.81 10.45
CA GLU A 23 -11.00 -25.37 10.41
C GLU A 23 -11.31 -24.84 9.00
N ARG A 24 -11.25 -25.71 7.99
CA ARG A 24 -11.43 -25.44 6.55
C ARG A 24 -10.64 -24.21 6.10
N ARG A 25 -9.34 -24.20 6.39
CA ARG A 25 -8.41 -23.09 6.10
C ARG A 25 -8.22 -22.88 4.61
N LEU A 26 -8.01 -21.61 4.24
CA LEU A 26 -7.64 -21.20 2.89
C LEU A 26 -6.28 -20.50 2.98
N LEU A 27 -5.26 -21.08 2.34
CA LEU A 27 -3.93 -20.50 2.26
C LEU A 27 -3.81 -19.65 0.99
N TYR A 28 -3.27 -18.46 1.16
CA TYR A 28 -2.85 -17.57 0.08
C TYR A 28 -1.34 -17.66 -0.04
N ILE A 29 -0.88 -18.12 -1.19
CA ILE A 29 0.53 -18.29 -1.52
C ILE A 29 0.93 -17.17 -2.48
N SER A 30 2.04 -16.50 -2.19
CA SER A 30 2.62 -15.48 -3.06
C SER A 30 3.04 -16.11 -4.40
N GLY A 31 2.62 -15.51 -5.51
CA GLY A 31 3.04 -15.94 -6.83
C GLY A 31 4.48 -15.51 -7.17
N THR A 32 5.06 -14.60 -6.39
CA THR A 32 6.41 -14.07 -6.62
C THR A 32 7.47 -14.77 -5.76
N THR A 33 7.15 -15.12 -4.50
CA THR A 33 8.09 -15.76 -3.57
C THR A 33 7.76 -17.21 -3.24
N GLY A 34 6.52 -17.67 -3.49
CA GLY A 34 6.07 -19.00 -3.09
C GLY A 34 5.76 -19.15 -1.59
N GLU A 35 5.86 -18.07 -0.81
CA GLU A 35 5.58 -18.09 0.62
C GLU A 35 4.08 -18.07 0.92
N VAL A 36 3.68 -18.66 2.05
CA VAL A 36 2.32 -18.54 2.59
C VAL A 36 2.19 -17.17 3.25
N VAL A 37 1.58 -16.23 2.55
CA VAL A 37 1.45 -14.83 2.98
C VAL A 37 0.19 -14.58 3.80
N ARG A 38 -0.78 -15.48 3.74
CA ARG A 38 -1.98 -15.42 4.58
C ARG A 38 -2.65 -16.78 4.72
N ASP A 39 -3.03 -17.13 5.92
CA ASP A 39 -4.04 -18.13 6.22
C ASP A 39 -5.35 -17.46 6.63
N ALA A 40 -6.48 -18.08 6.28
CA ALA A 40 -7.79 -17.61 6.68
C ALA A 40 -8.70 -18.80 6.97
N THR A 41 -9.15 -18.94 8.21
CA THR A 41 -10.10 -19.97 8.65
C THR A 41 -11.51 -19.69 8.13
N ALA A 42 -12.42 -20.68 8.20
CA ALA A 42 -13.80 -20.47 7.78
C ALA A 42 -14.56 -19.39 8.59
N SER A 43 -14.33 -19.35 9.91
CA SER A 43 -14.95 -18.35 10.80
C SER A 43 -14.42 -16.94 10.51
N GLU A 44 -13.10 -16.79 10.31
CA GLU A 44 -12.49 -15.50 9.94
C GLU A 44 -13.00 -15.01 8.59
N ARG A 45 -13.18 -15.88 7.60
CA ARG A 45 -13.79 -15.50 6.32
C ARG A 45 -15.23 -15.04 6.50
N GLY A 46 -15.99 -15.70 7.38
CA GLY A 46 -17.36 -15.29 7.73
C GLY A 46 -17.40 -13.92 8.40
N TRP A 47 -16.57 -13.69 9.42
CA TRP A 47 -16.49 -12.40 10.11
C TRP A 47 -15.95 -11.29 9.24
N ASN A 48 -14.96 -11.58 8.38
CA ASN A 48 -14.50 -10.62 7.37
C ASN A 48 -15.62 -10.28 6.38
N TRP A 49 -16.49 -11.23 6.05
CA TRP A 49 -17.62 -10.98 5.15
C TRP A 49 -18.68 -10.12 5.82
N ILE A 50 -19.03 -10.43 7.07
CA ILE A 50 -19.93 -9.60 7.88
C ILE A 50 -19.35 -8.21 8.06
N GLY A 51 -18.06 -8.09 8.37
CA GLY A 51 -17.37 -6.82 8.53
C GLY A 51 -17.34 -5.99 7.24
N ALA A 52 -17.12 -6.63 6.10
CA ALA A 52 -17.18 -5.98 4.78
C ALA A 52 -18.62 -5.56 4.41
N TRP A 53 -19.63 -6.32 4.81
CA TRP A 53 -21.03 -5.99 4.58
C TRP A 53 -21.51 -4.85 5.50
N LEU A 54 -21.09 -4.89 6.78
CA LEU A 54 -21.40 -3.89 7.80
C LEU A 54 -20.70 -2.54 7.52
N HIS A 55 -19.53 -2.56 6.87
CA HIS A 55 -18.90 -1.35 6.29
C HIS A 55 -19.66 -0.90 5.03
N TRP A 56 -20.90 -0.47 5.27
CA TRP A 56 -21.94 -0.12 4.32
C TRP A 56 -21.43 0.84 3.24
N LEU A 57 -20.95 0.23 2.14
CA LEU A 57 -20.61 0.76 0.81
C LEU A 57 -19.66 -0.23 0.08
N TYR A 58 -18.97 -1.13 0.80
CA TYR A 58 -18.07 -2.13 0.19
C TYR A 58 -18.72 -3.05 -0.86
N PRO A 59 -20.00 -3.46 -0.75
CA PRO A 59 -20.68 -4.25 -1.79
C PRO A 59 -20.82 -3.52 -3.14
N LEU A 60 -20.76 -2.19 -3.15
CA LEU A 60 -20.81 -1.37 -4.37
C LEU A 60 -19.40 -1.13 -4.95
N ARG A 61 -18.35 -1.55 -4.25
CA ARG A 61 -16.97 -1.47 -4.73
C ARG A 61 -16.72 -2.62 -5.72
N GLY A 62 -16.30 -2.31 -6.95
CA GLY A 62 -16.11 -3.29 -8.02
C GLY A 62 -17.22 -3.39 -9.07
N ILE A 63 -18.23 -2.49 -9.05
CA ILE A 63 -19.25 -2.39 -10.12
C ILE A 63 -18.81 -1.52 -11.32
N GLY A 64 -17.51 -1.30 -11.49
CA GLY A 64 -16.95 -0.48 -12.58
C GLY A 64 -16.83 1.03 -12.30
N ILE A 65 -17.13 1.47 -11.07
CA ILE A 65 -17.01 2.89 -10.63
C ILE A 65 -15.76 3.15 -9.77
N ASP A 66 -14.77 2.26 -9.80
CA ASP A 66 -13.62 2.29 -8.86
C ASP A 66 -12.82 3.61 -8.92
N GLY A 67 -12.75 4.25 -10.09
CA GLY A 67 -12.13 5.56 -10.27
C GLY A 67 -12.92 6.73 -9.68
N ALA A 68 -14.26 6.65 -9.66
CA ALA A 68 -15.15 7.66 -9.12
C ALA A 68 -15.47 7.46 -7.62
N TRP A 69 -15.14 6.28 -7.09
CA TRP A 69 -15.41 5.90 -5.70
C TRP A 69 -14.81 6.85 -4.68
N GLY A 70 -13.53 7.20 -4.83
CA GLY A 70 -12.82 8.13 -3.95
C GLY A 70 -13.51 9.51 -3.91
N PRO A 71 -13.74 10.15 -5.07
CA PRO A 71 -14.51 11.39 -5.16
C PRO A 71 -15.91 11.31 -4.55
N ILE A 72 -16.69 10.25 -4.85
CA ILE A 72 -18.05 10.07 -4.31
C ILE A 72 -18.04 10.04 -2.78
N VAL A 73 -17.19 9.20 -2.19
CA VAL A 73 -17.06 9.11 -0.72
C VAL A 73 -16.66 10.46 -0.14
N THR A 74 -15.71 11.16 -0.79
CA THR A 74 -15.24 12.47 -0.34
C THR A 74 -16.37 13.51 -0.31
N TYR A 75 -17.13 13.64 -1.39
CA TYR A 75 -18.22 14.62 -1.47
C TYR A 75 -19.41 14.26 -0.56
N LEU A 76 -19.73 12.97 -0.41
CA LEU A 76 -20.74 12.52 0.56
C LEU A 76 -20.31 12.84 1.99
N SER A 77 -19.05 12.60 2.35
CA SER A 77 -18.51 12.96 3.65
C SER A 77 -18.53 14.47 3.88
N LEU A 78 -18.21 15.28 2.86
CA LEU A 78 -18.29 16.74 2.95
C LEU A 78 -19.73 17.21 3.18
N ALA A 79 -20.69 16.71 2.38
CA ALA A 79 -22.10 17.05 2.51
C ALA A 79 -22.68 16.62 3.87
N ALA A 80 -22.35 15.41 4.33
CA ALA A 80 -22.75 14.91 5.65
C ALA A 80 -22.17 15.77 6.78
N THR A 81 -20.91 16.20 6.66
CA THR A 81 -20.28 17.11 7.63
C THR A 81 -21.00 18.45 7.67
N LEU A 82 -21.30 19.05 6.51
CA LEU A 82 -22.02 20.32 6.44
C LEU A 82 -23.42 20.22 7.06
N MET A 83 -24.16 19.15 6.75
CA MET A 83 -25.47 18.89 7.35
C MET A 83 -25.37 18.70 8.87
N ALA A 84 -24.37 17.97 9.36
CA ALA A 84 -24.15 17.77 10.80
C ALA A 84 -23.80 19.08 11.52
N VAL A 85 -22.94 19.92 10.92
CA VAL A 85 -22.59 21.25 11.45
C VAL A 85 -23.83 22.15 11.50
N LEU A 86 -24.64 22.17 10.44
CA LEU A 86 -25.88 22.94 10.41
C LEU A 86 -26.86 22.46 11.49
N GLY A 87 -27.04 21.15 11.64
CA GLY A 87 -27.88 20.55 12.67
C GLY A 87 -27.41 20.91 14.08
N LEU A 88 -26.10 20.85 14.34
CA LEU A 88 -25.51 21.25 15.61
C LEU A 88 -25.67 22.75 15.87
N ALA A 89 -25.43 23.59 14.87
CA ALA A 89 -25.59 25.05 14.99
C ALA A 89 -27.03 25.43 15.33
N VAL A 90 -28.02 24.86 14.63
CA VAL A 90 -29.45 25.08 14.96
C VAL A 90 -29.78 24.54 16.34
N GLY A 91 -29.21 23.39 16.73
CA GLY A 91 -29.33 22.81 18.06
C GLY A 91 -28.83 23.75 19.16
N VAL A 92 -27.64 24.33 18.99
CA VAL A 92 -27.04 25.28 19.93
C VAL A 92 -27.81 26.61 19.95
N LEU A 93 -28.21 27.14 18.79
CA LEU A 93 -29.02 28.36 18.70
C LEU A 93 -30.36 28.24 19.41
N ARG A 94 -30.98 27.05 19.37
CA ARG A 94 -32.22 26.74 20.09
C ARG A 94 -32.00 26.35 21.54
N TRP A 95 -30.74 26.20 21.99
CA TRP A 95 -30.43 25.93 23.38
C TRP A 95 -30.38 27.23 24.18
N ARG A 96 -31.21 27.36 25.21
CA ARG A 96 -31.16 28.52 26.09
C ARG A 96 -30.25 28.23 27.28
N PHE A 97 -29.05 28.82 27.31
CA PHE A 97 -28.09 28.61 28.40
C PHE A 97 -28.49 29.26 29.74
N LYS A 98 -29.11 30.45 29.71
CA LYS A 98 -29.40 31.25 30.93
C LYS A 98 -30.87 31.22 31.40
N ARG A 99 -31.79 30.79 30.56
CA ARG A 99 -33.23 30.78 30.87
C ARG A 99 -33.84 29.46 30.44
N THR A 100 -34.72 28.92 31.25
CA THR A 100 -35.57 27.80 30.84
C THR A 100 -36.72 28.29 29.98
N TYR A 101 -37.19 27.45 29.06
CA TYR A 101 -38.45 27.69 28.36
C TYR A 101 -39.62 27.52 29.35
N ARG A 102 -40.84 27.88 28.92
CA ARG A 102 -42.07 27.81 29.74
C ARG A 102 -42.39 26.38 30.22
N ASN A 103 -41.70 25.38 29.68
CA ASN A 103 -41.73 23.96 30.06
C ASN A 103 -40.66 23.56 31.11
N GLY A 104 -39.88 24.51 31.64
CA GLY A 104 -38.80 24.26 32.62
C GLY A 104 -37.51 23.68 32.04
N SER A 105 -37.41 23.49 30.72
CA SER A 105 -36.26 22.89 30.03
C SER A 105 -35.41 23.92 29.29
N HIS A 106 -34.11 23.68 29.16
CA HIS A 106 -33.20 24.50 28.33
C HIS A 106 -33.38 24.27 26.82
N SER A 107 -34.06 23.18 26.44
CA SER A 107 -34.54 22.90 25.08
C SER A 107 -36.04 23.26 24.93
N PRO A 108 -36.45 23.84 23.80
CA PRO A 108 -37.85 24.18 23.52
C PRO A 108 -38.73 22.94 23.27
N TYR A 109 -38.12 21.77 23.00
CA TYR A 109 -38.84 20.55 22.63
C TYR A 109 -39.21 19.70 23.86
N GLN A 110 -40.22 18.84 23.71
CA GLN A 110 -40.66 17.86 24.72
C GLN A 110 -40.69 16.44 24.14
N GLY A 111 -40.69 15.42 25.00
CA GLY A 111 -40.74 14.01 24.59
C GLY A 111 -39.58 13.58 23.70
N PHE A 112 -39.87 12.83 22.63
CA PHE A 112 -38.86 12.31 21.69
C PHE A 112 -38.04 13.40 21.01
N ALA A 113 -38.64 14.54 20.67
CA ALA A 113 -37.93 15.66 20.05
C ALA A 113 -36.88 16.29 20.98
N ARG A 114 -37.09 16.24 22.30
CA ARG A 114 -36.07 16.65 23.28
C ARG A 114 -34.89 15.69 23.28
N TRP A 115 -35.14 14.38 23.25
CA TRP A 115 -34.09 13.37 23.17
C TRP A 115 -33.32 13.45 21.86
N HIS A 116 -34.01 13.72 20.74
CA HIS A 116 -33.38 13.99 19.46
C HIS A 116 -32.50 15.24 19.51
N HIS A 117 -32.95 16.32 20.17
CA HIS A 117 -32.16 17.55 20.31
C HIS A 117 -30.91 17.33 21.20
N LEU A 118 -31.06 16.74 22.39
CA LEU A 118 -29.92 16.45 23.27
C LEU A 118 -28.95 15.44 22.65
N GLY A 119 -29.50 14.33 22.13
CA GLY A 119 -28.72 13.30 21.45
C GLY A 119 -28.02 13.86 20.22
N GLY A 120 -28.73 14.64 19.40
CA GLY A 120 -28.16 15.30 18.21
C GLY A 120 -27.02 16.26 18.54
N MET A 121 -27.07 16.97 19.66
CA MET A 121 -25.95 17.83 20.09
C MET A 121 -24.74 17.02 20.56
N LEU A 122 -24.95 15.99 21.38
CA LEU A 122 -23.87 15.14 21.89
C LEU A 122 -23.23 14.31 20.77
N PHE A 123 -24.04 13.55 20.04
CA PHE A 123 -23.59 12.70 18.94
C PHE A 123 -23.17 13.51 17.71
N GLY A 124 -23.71 14.72 17.51
CA GLY A 124 -23.33 15.61 16.41
C GLY A 124 -21.86 16.04 16.50
N VAL A 125 -21.37 16.42 17.69
CA VAL A 125 -19.96 16.74 17.89
C VAL A 125 -19.08 15.52 17.58
N LEU A 126 -19.42 14.36 18.14
CA LEU A 126 -18.70 13.11 17.88
C LEU A 126 -18.69 12.75 16.39
N LEU A 127 -19.83 12.87 15.70
CA LEU A 127 -19.97 12.58 14.28
C LEU A 127 -19.12 13.53 13.42
N ILE A 128 -19.14 14.84 13.72
CA ILE A 128 -18.32 15.83 13.00
C ILE A 128 -16.84 15.52 13.18
N THR A 129 -16.38 15.27 14.41
CA THR A 129 -14.99 14.92 14.67
C THR A 129 -14.59 13.62 13.97
N TRP A 130 -15.47 12.62 13.95
CA TRP A 130 -15.23 11.34 13.30
C TRP A 130 -15.13 11.46 11.76
N ILE A 131 -16.07 12.16 11.12
CA ILE A 131 -16.03 12.38 9.66
C ILE A 131 -14.83 13.25 9.28
N PHE A 132 -14.53 14.30 10.05
CA PHE A 132 -13.38 15.16 9.81
C PHE A 132 -12.06 14.38 9.90
N SER A 133 -11.91 13.53 10.93
CA SER A 133 -10.75 12.64 11.07
C SER A 133 -10.60 11.71 9.87
N GLY A 134 -11.70 11.10 9.42
CA GLY A 134 -11.72 10.26 8.22
C GLY A 134 -11.34 11.03 6.94
N LEU A 135 -11.91 12.22 6.75
CA LEU A 135 -11.62 13.07 5.59
C LEU A 135 -10.14 13.46 5.53
N MET A 136 -9.55 13.88 6.66
CA MET A 136 -8.15 14.25 6.76
C MET A 136 -7.21 13.07 6.51
N SER A 137 -7.58 11.87 6.98
CA SER A 137 -6.82 10.63 6.76
C SER A 137 -6.77 10.22 5.27
N MET A 138 -7.82 10.52 4.50
CA MET A 138 -7.86 10.21 3.06
C MET A 138 -7.04 11.17 2.19
N ASN A 139 -6.34 12.15 2.77
CA ASN A 139 -5.55 13.15 2.08
C ASN A 139 -6.36 13.91 1.00
N PRO A 140 -7.35 14.71 1.42
CA PRO A 140 -8.25 15.38 0.50
C PRO A 140 -7.42 16.37 -0.33
N TRP A 141 -7.60 16.34 -1.66
CA TRP A 141 -6.84 17.13 -2.62
C TRP A 141 -5.31 16.96 -2.60
N LYS A 142 -4.78 15.88 -2.02
CA LYS A 142 -3.34 15.62 -1.93
C LYS A 142 -2.56 16.66 -1.11
N LEU A 143 -3.21 17.38 -0.18
CA LEU A 143 -2.59 18.38 0.69
C LEU A 143 -1.42 17.84 1.53
N PHE A 144 -1.38 16.54 1.79
CA PHE A 144 -0.31 15.83 2.51
C PHE A 144 0.60 14.99 1.61
N SER A 145 0.54 15.16 0.29
CA SER A 145 1.42 14.44 -0.63
C SER A 145 2.80 15.07 -0.71
N SER A 146 3.83 14.29 -0.39
CA SER A 146 5.23 14.67 -0.56
C SER A 146 5.56 14.96 -2.03
N ALA A 147 6.33 16.02 -2.28
CA ALA A 147 6.83 16.39 -3.62
C ALA A 147 7.72 15.32 -4.29
N GLN A 148 8.19 14.34 -3.50
CA GLN A 148 8.91 13.15 -3.95
C GLN A 148 8.09 11.93 -3.51
N PRO A 149 7.14 11.44 -4.31
CA PRO A 149 6.46 10.20 -4.00
C PRO A 149 7.49 9.08 -4.02
N LEU A 150 7.77 8.49 -2.85
CA LEU A 150 8.57 7.27 -2.79
C LEU A 150 7.81 6.22 -3.60
N SER A 151 8.41 5.75 -4.70
CA SER A 151 7.83 4.68 -5.50
C SER A 151 7.89 3.40 -4.70
N VAL A 152 6.84 3.13 -3.92
CA VAL A 152 6.73 1.93 -3.09
C VAL A 152 6.94 0.67 -3.96
N ALA A 153 6.45 0.67 -5.21
CA ALA A 153 6.70 -0.39 -6.19
C ALA A 153 8.20 -0.59 -6.56
N ALA A 154 9.03 0.45 -6.50
CA ALA A 154 10.46 0.34 -6.77
C ALA A 154 11.26 -0.21 -5.57
N TYR A 155 10.68 -0.18 -4.37
CA TYR A 155 11.29 -0.68 -3.13
C TYR A 155 10.62 -1.96 -2.59
N GLN A 156 9.47 -2.38 -3.14
CA GLN A 156 8.73 -3.57 -2.73
C GLN A 156 9.22 -4.88 -3.36
N GLY A 157 10.32 -4.88 -4.11
CA GLY A 157 10.76 -6.08 -4.83
C GLY A 157 9.94 -6.28 -6.10
N GLY A 158 10.44 -5.79 -7.23
CA GLY A 158 9.88 -6.16 -8.54
C GLY A 158 10.03 -7.66 -8.82
N PRO A 159 9.35 -8.20 -9.84
CA PRO A 159 9.48 -9.61 -10.23
C PRO A 159 10.95 -9.97 -10.45
N LEU A 160 11.39 -11.09 -9.87
CA LEU A 160 12.76 -11.60 -10.00
C LEU A 160 12.99 -11.99 -11.46
N GLY A 161 13.73 -11.17 -12.20
CA GLY A 161 14.16 -11.49 -13.56
C GLY A 161 15.49 -12.23 -13.52
N ALA A 162 15.59 -13.40 -14.17
CA ALA A 162 16.84 -14.18 -14.24
C ALA A 162 18.03 -13.36 -14.77
N LEU A 163 17.78 -12.41 -15.69
CA LEU A 163 18.79 -11.50 -16.22
C LEU A 163 19.39 -10.54 -15.18
N ALA A 164 18.68 -10.27 -14.08
CA ALA A 164 19.16 -9.40 -13.00
C ALA A 164 20.03 -10.14 -11.97
N PHE A 165 20.07 -11.48 -12.04
CA PHE A 165 20.84 -12.33 -11.14
C PHE A 165 21.69 -13.33 -11.95
N PRO A 166 22.75 -12.85 -12.64
CA PRO A 166 23.59 -13.69 -13.48
C PRO A 166 24.48 -14.66 -12.68
N LEU A 167 24.69 -14.40 -11.38
CA LEU A 167 25.49 -15.24 -10.51
C LEU A 167 24.65 -16.28 -9.80
N ASN A 168 25.18 -17.51 -9.68
CA ASN A 168 24.57 -18.55 -8.88
C ASN A 168 24.85 -18.34 -7.37
N ALA A 169 24.09 -19.05 -6.52
CA ALA A 169 24.22 -18.91 -5.07
C ALA A 169 25.64 -19.17 -4.54
N GLY A 170 26.36 -20.16 -5.09
CA GLY A 170 27.73 -20.46 -4.67
C GLY A 170 28.71 -19.33 -4.96
N GLN A 171 28.59 -18.68 -6.13
CA GLN A 171 29.38 -17.50 -6.48
C GLN A 171 29.08 -16.31 -5.55
N VAL A 172 27.81 -16.11 -5.19
CA VAL A 172 27.41 -15.04 -4.26
C VAL A 172 27.93 -15.30 -2.85
N LEU A 173 27.86 -16.54 -2.36
CA LEU A 173 28.46 -16.94 -1.08
C LEU A 173 29.97 -16.67 -1.06
N GLN A 174 30.67 -16.97 -2.17
CA GLN A 174 32.10 -16.67 -2.27
C GLN A 174 32.37 -15.16 -2.16
N ARG A 175 31.59 -14.30 -2.84
CA ARG A 175 31.75 -12.85 -2.73
C ARG A 175 31.53 -12.34 -1.31
N PHE A 176 30.57 -12.91 -0.58
CA PHE A 176 30.40 -12.58 0.84
C PHE A 176 31.56 -13.07 1.70
N ALA A 177 32.08 -14.28 1.44
CA ALA A 177 33.23 -14.84 2.14
C ALA A 177 34.49 -13.99 1.91
N ASP A 178 34.71 -13.49 0.69
CA ASP A 178 35.81 -12.61 0.33
C ASP A 178 35.73 -11.25 1.08
N ASP A 179 34.52 -10.75 1.39
CA ASP A 179 34.30 -9.56 2.26
C ASP A 179 34.31 -9.90 3.77
N GLY A 180 34.53 -11.16 4.13
CA GLY A 180 34.60 -11.64 5.52
C GLY A 180 33.24 -11.91 6.16
N LEU A 181 32.16 -12.07 5.37
CA LEU A 181 30.85 -12.52 5.83
C LEU A 181 30.61 -13.99 5.44
N GLN A 182 30.55 -14.88 6.43
CA GLN A 182 30.13 -16.27 6.26
C GLN A 182 28.59 -16.35 6.22
N ALA A 183 27.99 -16.01 5.08
CA ALA A 183 26.54 -16.00 4.91
C ALA A 183 25.95 -17.41 5.01
N ARG A 184 24.90 -17.56 5.82
CA ARG A 184 24.11 -18.80 5.99
C ARG A 184 22.73 -18.70 5.36
N GLU A 185 22.22 -17.50 5.22
CA GLU A 185 20.95 -17.20 4.58
C GLU A 185 21.18 -16.12 3.53
N LEU A 186 20.55 -16.32 2.36
CA LEU A 186 20.60 -15.40 1.24
C LEU A 186 19.17 -14.99 0.89
N GLU A 187 18.99 -13.69 0.66
CA GLU A 187 17.70 -13.12 0.30
C GLU A 187 17.84 -12.28 -0.97
N TRP A 188 17.09 -12.61 -2.01
CA TRP A 188 17.14 -11.94 -3.31
C TRP A 188 16.10 -10.81 -3.35
N ARG A 189 16.55 -9.61 -3.71
CA ARG A 189 15.69 -8.41 -3.75
C ARG A 189 15.92 -7.63 -5.05
N MET A 190 14.83 -7.18 -5.66
CA MET A 190 14.87 -6.26 -6.82
C MET A 190 14.55 -4.84 -6.35
N ILE A 191 15.48 -3.90 -6.48
CA ILE A 191 15.27 -2.50 -6.11
C ILE A 191 15.55 -1.61 -7.32
N ALA A 192 14.57 -0.82 -7.73
CA ALA A 192 14.65 0.06 -8.91
C ALA A 192 15.15 -0.64 -10.20
N GLY A 193 14.76 -1.90 -10.40
CA GLY A 193 15.16 -2.70 -11.58
C GLY A 193 16.55 -3.32 -11.51
N LYS A 194 17.26 -3.20 -10.39
CA LYS A 194 18.56 -3.85 -10.15
C LYS A 194 18.43 -4.98 -9.14
N GLY A 195 19.15 -6.07 -9.38
CA GLY A 195 19.23 -7.21 -8.48
C GLY A 195 20.20 -6.95 -7.32
N TYR A 196 19.75 -7.22 -6.11
CA TYR A 196 20.56 -7.22 -4.90
C TYR A 196 20.38 -8.56 -4.18
N VAL A 197 21.44 -9.03 -3.52
CA VAL A 197 21.36 -10.16 -2.60
C VAL A 197 21.78 -9.71 -1.22
N ILE A 198 20.98 -10.03 -0.20
CA ILE A 198 21.31 -9.77 1.20
C ILE A 198 21.79 -11.09 1.80
N GLY A 199 22.99 -11.07 2.37
CA GLY A 199 23.55 -12.19 3.11
C GLY A 199 23.44 -11.95 4.60
N TYR A 200 22.99 -12.96 5.34
CA TYR A 200 22.93 -12.98 6.80
C TYR A 200 23.87 -14.05 7.34
N ASP A 201 24.70 -13.72 8.33
CA ASP A 201 25.53 -14.71 9.03
C ASP A 201 24.88 -15.22 10.33
N GLY A 202 25.50 -16.25 10.94
CA GLY A 202 25.01 -16.83 12.20
C GLY A 202 25.10 -15.91 13.43
N ALA A 203 25.72 -14.73 13.30
CA ALA A 203 25.80 -13.71 14.35
C ALA A 203 24.88 -12.51 14.07
N GLY A 204 24.03 -12.57 13.03
CA GLY A 204 23.12 -11.51 12.63
C GLY A 204 23.77 -10.34 11.88
N ARG A 205 25.04 -10.47 11.45
CA ARG A 205 25.68 -9.48 10.58
C ARG A 205 25.13 -9.61 9.17
N THR A 206 24.91 -8.47 8.53
CA THR A 206 24.37 -8.40 7.18
C THR A 206 25.31 -7.72 6.20
N ARG A 207 25.25 -8.18 4.94
CA ARG A 207 25.89 -7.53 3.79
C ARG A 207 24.96 -7.55 2.60
N ILE A 208 25.11 -6.56 1.74
CA ILE A 208 24.31 -6.40 0.53
C ILE A 208 25.25 -6.52 -0.67
N PHE A 209 24.97 -7.43 -1.58
CA PHE A 209 25.69 -7.58 -2.83
C PHE A 209 24.89 -6.95 -3.96
N ASP A 210 25.47 -5.95 -4.64
CA ASP A 210 24.92 -5.33 -5.85
C ASP A 210 25.32 -6.17 -7.07
N MET A 211 24.35 -6.83 -7.71
CA MET A 211 24.59 -7.72 -8.85
C MET A 211 25.09 -6.97 -10.09
N ALA A 212 24.67 -5.72 -10.28
CA ALA A 212 25.08 -4.93 -11.45
C ALA A 212 26.46 -4.30 -11.25
N GLY A 213 26.79 -3.94 -10.01
CA GLY A 213 28.07 -3.34 -9.63
C GLY A 213 29.15 -4.33 -9.22
N ASP A 214 28.84 -5.63 -9.14
CA ASP A 214 29.70 -6.72 -8.63
C ASP A 214 30.41 -6.35 -7.32
N ARG A 215 29.66 -5.79 -6.37
CA ARG A 215 30.24 -5.21 -5.15
C ARG A 215 29.43 -5.52 -3.90
N VAL A 216 30.12 -5.99 -2.86
CA VAL A 216 29.58 -6.15 -1.50
C VAL A 216 29.61 -4.80 -0.77
N GLN A 217 28.51 -4.47 -0.10
CA GLN A 217 28.29 -3.22 0.61
C GLN A 217 27.76 -3.50 2.01
N ARG A 218 28.20 -2.71 2.99
CA ARG A 218 27.72 -2.77 4.38
C ARG A 218 26.46 -1.94 4.62
N ARG A 219 26.17 -0.99 3.72
CA ARG A 219 25.00 -0.12 3.76
C ARG A 219 24.49 0.07 2.34
N PHE A 220 23.17 0.08 2.20
CA PHE A 220 22.52 0.36 0.93
C PHE A 220 22.73 1.83 0.56
N HIS A 221 23.54 2.07 -0.47
CA HIS A 221 23.66 3.38 -1.10
C HIS A 221 22.98 3.32 -2.46
N PRO A 222 21.71 3.78 -2.58
CA PRO A 222 21.12 3.91 -3.90
C PRO A 222 21.97 4.90 -4.68
N ALA A 223 22.51 4.50 -5.83
CA ALA A 223 23.19 5.44 -6.72
C ALA A 223 22.25 6.63 -6.96
N PRO A 224 22.71 7.88 -6.81
CA PRO A 224 21.87 9.03 -7.09
C PRO A 224 21.39 8.90 -8.54
N CYS A 225 20.07 8.86 -8.74
CA CYS A 225 19.48 8.97 -10.06
C CYS A 225 19.89 10.34 -10.61
N SER A 226 20.95 10.37 -11.43
CA SER A 226 21.41 11.60 -12.06
C SER A 226 20.31 12.07 -13.02
N ARG A 227 19.59 13.13 -12.64
CA ARG A 227 18.74 13.88 -13.57
C ARG A 227 19.64 14.45 -14.65
N ARG A 228 19.60 13.90 -15.87
CA ARG A 228 19.95 14.69 -17.06
C ARG A 228 18.74 15.57 -17.38
N PRO A 229 18.84 16.90 -17.36
CA PRO A 229 17.80 17.75 -17.92
C PRO A 229 17.81 17.53 -19.44
N GLY A 230 16.83 16.79 -19.96
CA GLY A 230 16.54 16.79 -21.39
C GLY A 230 15.73 18.04 -21.74
N PRO A 231 15.96 18.67 -22.90
CA PRO A 231 15.08 19.73 -23.36
C PRO A 231 13.69 19.12 -23.67
N SER A 232 12.65 19.83 -23.23
CA SER A 232 11.23 19.63 -23.53
C SER A 232 10.57 18.27 -23.19
N GLY A 233 9.89 18.24 -22.04
CA GLY A 233 8.51 17.74 -21.97
C GLY A 233 8.23 16.24 -22.11
N GLN A 234 9.21 15.35 -22.07
CA GLN A 234 8.97 13.90 -22.05
C GLN A 234 9.49 13.27 -20.75
N GLY A 235 8.66 12.41 -20.15
CA GLY A 235 8.79 11.87 -18.80
C GLY A 235 10.15 11.24 -18.46
N ASN A 236 10.46 11.30 -17.16
CA ASN A 236 11.67 10.79 -16.52
C ASN A 236 12.01 9.35 -16.96
N ARG A 237 12.99 9.16 -17.86
CA ARG A 237 13.61 7.86 -18.13
C ARG A 237 14.83 7.69 -17.24
N CYS A 238 14.87 6.62 -16.46
CA CYS A 238 16.12 6.05 -15.98
C CYS A 238 16.83 5.45 -17.21
N SER A 239 17.95 6.04 -17.64
CA SER A 239 18.66 5.58 -18.83
C SER A 239 19.43 4.29 -18.51
N SER A 240 19.08 3.19 -19.18
CA SER A 240 19.74 1.88 -19.08
C SER A 240 20.89 1.71 -20.08
N ASN A 241 21.67 2.76 -20.37
CA ASN A 241 22.74 2.65 -21.36
C ASN A 241 24.09 3.00 -20.73
N ASN A 242 24.76 1.95 -20.23
CA ASN A 242 26.22 1.84 -20.20
C ASN A 242 26.55 0.34 -20.22
N LEU A 243 26.31 -0.28 -21.38
CA LEU A 243 27.07 -1.48 -21.79
C LEU A 243 28.24 -0.98 -22.65
N PRO A 244 29.47 -1.49 -22.46
CA PRO A 244 30.59 -1.18 -23.34
C PRO A 244 30.29 -1.62 -24.79
N PRO A 245 30.85 -0.96 -25.81
CA PRO A 245 30.54 -1.27 -27.20
C PRO A 245 31.02 -2.68 -27.55
N THR A 246 30.07 -3.57 -27.85
CA THR A 246 30.36 -4.88 -28.44
C THR A 246 30.91 -4.64 -29.85
N THR A 247 32.19 -4.96 -30.05
CA THR A 247 32.82 -5.09 -31.36
C THR A 247 32.00 -6.04 -32.24
N SER A 248 31.56 -5.54 -33.39
CA SER A 248 30.85 -6.28 -34.43
C SER A 248 31.76 -7.36 -35.04
N ILE A 249 31.40 -8.63 -34.86
CA ILE A 249 31.94 -9.73 -35.66
C ILE A 249 31.00 -9.91 -36.86
N THR A 250 31.51 -9.58 -38.04
CA THR A 250 30.87 -9.78 -39.34
C THR A 250 30.96 -11.25 -39.74
N THR A 251 29.83 -11.94 -39.86
CA THR A 251 29.78 -13.30 -40.45
C THR A 251 29.59 -13.21 -41.97
N PRO A 252 30.34 -13.95 -42.81
CA PRO A 252 30.21 -13.87 -44.26
C PRO A 252 28.94 -14.58 -44.76
N GLY A 253 28.36 -14.02 -45.83
CA GLY A 253 27.09 -14.43 -46.44
C GLY A 253 27.06 -15.85 -47.00
N ASN A 254 25.91 -16.49 -46.84
CA ASN A 254 25.58 -17.76 -47.46
C ASN A 254 24.95 -17.50 -48.83
N ARG A 255 25.65 -17.88 -49.91
CA ARG A 255 25.16 -17.84 -51.29
C ARG A 255 24.68 -19.24 -51.67
N LYS A 256 23.48 -19.29 -52.24
CA LYS A 256 22.72 -20.47 -52.70
C LYS A 256 23.54 -21.47 -53.53
N ALA A 257 23.22 -22.75 -53.35
CA ALA A 257 22.81 -23.68 -54.41
C ALA A 257 21.88 -24.73 -53.80
#